data_AF-A0A1F6KM47-F1
#
_entry.id   AF-A0A1F6KM47-F1
#
_cell.length_a   1.000
_cell.length_b   1.000
_cell.length_c   1.000
_cell.angle_alpha   90.00
_cell.angle_beta   90.00
_cell.angle_gamma   90.00
#
_symmetry.space_group_name_H-M   'P 1'
#
loop_
_entity.id
_entity.type
_entity.pdbx_description
1 polymer ?
#
loop_
_entity_poly.entity_id
_entity_poly.type
_entity_poly.pdbx_seq_one_letter_code
_entity_poly.pdbx_strand_id
1 'polypeptide(L)'
;MFLSLKASLIYFIRVNKYYITTILLIGYLVYFNSFFNGFVLDDLFQIVNNPNIVGWNNLFYFFSNEIGPYYRPLMLTSFSLFHNLGLPAFFFHLFQASIHILNAVMVFTLFESLFKKKNLSLFLALVF
;
A
#
# COMPACT_ATOMS: atom_id res chain seq x y z
N MET A 1 11.65 31.02 -2.89
CA MET A 1 11.46 29.63 -2.42
C MET A 1 10.00 29.14 -2.52
N PHE A 2 9.01 29.87 -2.01
CA PHE A 2 7.59 29.46 -2.04
C PHE A 2 6.94 29.36 -3.43
N LEU A 3 7.37 30.16 -4.42
CA LEU A 3 6.88 30.08 -5.80
C LEU A 3 7.28 28.76 -6.51
N SER A 4 8.43 28.19 -6.15
CA SER A 4 8.92 26.90 -6.67
C SER A 4 8.09 25.72 -6.15
N LEU A 5 7.63 25.79 -4.90
CA LEU A 5 6.80 24.76 -4.26
C LEU A 5 5.37 24.73 -4.80
N LYS A 6 4.78 25.88 -5.12
CA LYS A 6 3.47 25.92 -5.78
C LYS A 6 3.52 25.35 -7.20
N ALA A 7 4.59 25.64 -7.95
CA ALA A 7 4.77 25.09 -9.29
C ALA A 7 4.97 23.57 -9.28
N SER A 8 5.70 23.02 -8.29
CA SER A 8 5.86 21.57 -8.14
C SER A 8 4.55 20.89 -7.69
N LEU A 9 3.75 21.51 -6.84
CA LEU A 9 2.44 21.00 -6.41
C LEU A 9 1.42 21.01 -7.56
N ILE A 10 1.42 22.07 -8.39
CA ILE A 10 0.56 22.14 -9.59
C ILE A 10 1.02 21.13 -10.65
N TYR A 11 2.32 20.87 -10.77
CA TYR A 11 2.85 19.81 -11.63
C TYR A 11 2.47 18.42 -11.12
N PHE A 12 2.51 18.20 -9.79
CA PHE A 12 2.03 16.98 -9.14
C PHE A 12 0.54 16.71 -9.42
N ILE A 13 -0.28 17.75 -9.59
CA ILE A 13 -1.71 17.61 -9.92
C ILE A 13 -1.93 17.32 -11.42
N ARG A 14 -0.96 17.64 -12.29
CA ARG A 14 -1.08 17.52 -13.74
C ARG A 14 -0.51 16.20 -14.29
N VAL A 15 -0.59 15.15 -13.49
CA VAL A 15 -0.17 13.80 -13.88
C VAL A 15 -1.14 13.27 -14.93
N ASN A 16 -0.60 12.70 -16.00
CA ASN A 16 -1.43 12.26 -17.11
C ASN A 16 -2.21 11.00 -16.73
N LYS A 17 -3.56 11.12 -16.72
CA LYS A 17 -4.52 10.07 -16.37
C LYS A 17 -4.29 8.74 -17.10
N TYR A 18 -3.74 8.76 -18.32
CA TYR A 18 -3.46 7.54 -19.07
C TYR A 18 -2.36 6.70 -18.39
N TYR A 19 -1.30 7.33 -17.88
CA TYR A 19 -0.21 6.62 -17.20
C TYR A 19 -0.67 6.04 -15.86
N ILE A 20 -1.45 6.82 -15.10
CA ILE A 20 -2.04 6.34 -13.84
C ILE A 20 -2.96 5.15 -14.13
N THR A 21 -3.85 5.27 -15.12
CA THR A 21 -4.76 4.18 -15.51
C THR A 21 -4.01 2.92 -15.91
N THR A 22 -2.90 3.06 -16.65
CA THR A 22 -2.03 1.94 -17.00
C THR A 22 -1.45 1.25 -15.76
N ILE A 23 -0.93 2.02 -14.79
CA ILE A 23 -0.39 1.46 -13.54
C ILE A 23 -1.48 0.73 -12.75
N LEU A 24 -2.68 1.32 -12.63
CA LEU A 24 -3.80 0.68 -11.94
C LEU A 24 -4.20 -0.64 -12.62
N LEU A 25 -4.42 -0.62 -13.94
CA LEU A 25 -4.85 -1.80 -14.68
C LEU A 25 -3.82 -2.93 -14.64
N ILE A 26 -2.54 -2.61 -14.90
CA ILE A 26 -1.46 -3.61 -14.87
C ILE A 26 -1.27 -4.13 -13.45
N GLY A 27 -1.25 -3.25 -12.45
CA GLY A 27 -1.11 -3.65 -11.05
C GLY A 27 -2.19 -4.62 -10.61
N TYR A 28 -3.47 -4.27 -10.81
CA TYR A 28 -4.57 -5.17 -10.46
C TYR A 28 -4.58 -6.45 -11.28
N LEU A 29 -4.17 -6.42 -12.55
CA LEU A 29 -4.06 -7.61 -13.38
C LEU A 29 -2.99 -8.59 -12.86
N VAL A 30 -1.82 -8.08 -12.46
CA VAL A 30 -0.72 -8.89 -11.90
C VAL A 30 -1.15 -9.55 -10.58
N TYR A 31 -1.83 -8.80 -9.71
CA TYR A 31 -2.28 -9.32 -8.41
C TYR A 31 -3.64 -10.03 -8.46
N PHE A 32 -4.33 -10.08 -9.59
CA PHE A 32 -5.72 -10.56 -9.69
C PHE A 32 -5.91 -11.95 -9.08
N ASN A 33 -5.01 -12.89 -9.39
CA ASN A 33 -5.09 -14.25 -8.88
C ASN A 33 -4.89 -14.31 -7.35
N SER A 34 -4.07 -13.42 -6.79
CA SER A 34 -3.78 -13.41 -5.35
C SER A 34 -4.99 -13.07 -4.49
N PHE A 35 -5.98 -12.34 -5.02
CA PHE A 35 -7.15 -11.92 -4.24
C PHE A 35 -8.02 -13.08 -3.78
N PHE A 36 -8.00 -14.20 -4.51
CA PHE A 36 -8.82 -15.37 -4.20
C PHE A 36 -8.08 -16.42 -3.37
N ASN A 37 -6.80 -16.18 -3.07
CA ASN A 37 -6.05 -17.04 -2.16
C ASN A 37 -6.47 -16.82 -0.71
N GLY A 38 -6.40 -17.88 0.10
CA GLY A 38 -6.54 -17.78 1.55
C GLY A 38 -5.27 -17.25 2.23
N PHE A 39 -5.35 -17.02 3.54
CA PHE A 39 -4.18 -16.76 4.37
C PHE A 39 -3.24 -17.97 4.38
N VAL A 40 -1.96 -17.74 4.16
CA VAL A 40 -0.93 -18.81 4.10
C VAL A 40 0.34 -18.39 4.82
N LEU A 41 1.15 -19.37 5.23
CA LEU A 41 2.47 -19.15 5.84
C LEU A 41 2.39 -18.14 7.01
N ASP A 42 3.07 -17.01 6.88
CA ASP A 42 3.18 -15.98 7.92
C ASP A 42 1.83 -15.36 8.27
N ASP A 43 0.87 -15.30 7.34
CA ASP A 43 -0.46 -14.74 7.60
C ASP A 43 -1.18 -15.50 8.74
N LEU A 44 -0.96 -16.81 8.82
CA LEU A 44 -1.56 -17.64 9.86
C LEU A 44 -1.07 -17.22 11.25
N PHE A 45 0.22 -16.91 11.39
CA PHE A 45 0.80 -16.53 12.68
C PHE A 45 0.66 -15.04 12.99
N GLN A 46 0.67 -14.19 11.97
CA GLN A 46 0.64 -12.74 12.14
C GLN A 46 -0.77 -12.17 12.18
N ILE A 47 -1.74 -12.82 11.53
CA ILE A 47 -3.12 -12.34 11.38
C ILE A 47 -4.10 -13.33 12.00
N VAL A 48 -4.13 -14.59 11.56
CA VAL A 48 -5.22 -15.50 11.97
C VAL A 48 -5.11 -15.91 13.44
N ASN A 49 -3.91 -16.31 13.88
CA ASN A 49 -3.67 -16.88 15.20
C ASN A 49 -2.92 -15.92 16.14
N ASN A 50 -2.86 -14.62 15.82
CA ASN A 50 -2.11 -13.65 16.61
C ASN A 50 -2.97 -13.08 17.75
N PRO A 51 -2.72 -13.46 19.03
CA PRO A 51 -3.52 -12.97 20.14
C PRO A 51 -3.36 -11.47 20.38
N ASN A 52 -2.25 -10.87 19.93
CA ASN A 52 -1.94 -9.46 20.20
C ASN A 52 -2.81 -8.48 19.39
N ILE A 53 -3.46 -8.95 18.31
CA ILE A 53 -4.28 -8.09 17.45
C ILE A 53 -5.78 -8.24 17.69
N VAL A 54 -6.19 -9.09 18.64
CA VAL A 54 -7.58 -9.31 19.02
C VAL A 54 -8.09 -8.17 19.90
N GLY A 55 -9.26 -7.64 19.57
CA GLY A 55 -9.92 -6.54 20.26
C GLY A 55 -9.52 -5.15 19.75
N TRP A 56 -10.43 -4.20 19.89
CA TRP A 56 -10.28 -2.82 19.42
C TRP A 56 -9.42 -1.93 20.31
N ASN A 57 -9.15 -2.37 21.54
CA ASN A 57 -8.42 -1.60 22.54
C ASN A 57 -6.92 -1.46 22.21
N ASN A 58 -6.40 -2.27 21.28
CA ASN A 58 -4.97 -2.35 21.02
C ASN A 58 -4.48 -1.36 19.94
N LEU A 59 -5.38 -0.61 19.28
CA LEU A 59 -5.02 0.26 18.16
C LEU A 59 -3.97 1.33 18.52
N PHE A 60 -4.16 2.04 19.63
CA PHE A 60 -3.17 3.02 20.12
C PHE A 60 -1.99 2.33 20.79
N TYR A 61 -2.22 1.17 21.40
CA TYR A 61 -1.18 0.39 22.08
C TYR A 61 -0.03 0.02 21.14
N PHE A 62 -0.33 -0.30 19.88
CA PHE A 62 0.67 -0.60 18.85
C PHE A 62 1.67 0.53 18.60
N PHE A 63 1.27 1.80 18.78
CA PHE A 63 2.12 2.97 18.54
C PHE A 63 2.96 3.39 19.75
N SER A 64 2.77 2.73 20.89
CA SER A 64 3.50 3.05 22.12
C SER A 64 4.33 1.88 22.64
N ASN A 65 4.15 0.68 22.06
CA ASN A 65 4.80 -0.54 22.52
C ASN A 65 5.30 -1.36 21.34
N GLU A 66 6.43 -2.04 21.54
CA GLU A 66 6.95 -3.00 20.58
C GLU A 66 6.27 -4.35 20.81
N ILE A 67 5.55 -4.84 19.79
CA ILE A 67 4.93 -6.17 19.81
C ILE A 67 5.69 -7.06 18.86
N GLY A 68 6.40 -8.04 19.42
CA GLY A 68 7.28 -8.93 18.66
C GLY A 68 8.65 -8.30 18.39
N PRO A 69 9.42 -8.83 17.42
CA PRO A 69 10.82 -8.46 17.22
C PRO A 69 11.04 -7.11 16.54
N TYR A 70 9.98 -6.46 16.03
CA TYR A 70 10.08 -5.21 15.27
C TYR A 70 8.93 -4.25 15.57
N TYR A 71 9.23 -2.97 15.67
CA TYR A 71 8.23 -1.90 15.79
C TYR A 71 7.51 -1.67 14.45
N ARG A 72 6.30 -2.22 14.29
CA ARG A 72 5.48 -2.15 13.05
C ARG A 72 4.01 -1.75 13.33
N PRO A 73 3.76 -0.57 13.95
CA PRO A 73 2.43 -0.19 14.42
C PRO A 73 1.37 -0.16 13.33
N LEU A 74 1.70 0.35 12.14
CA LEU A 74 0.76 0.45 11.02
C LEU A 74 0.35 -0.92 10.48
N MET A 75 1.29 -1.86 10.44
CA MET A 75 1.05 -3.24 10.02
C MET A 75 0.15 -3.96 11.03
N LEU A 76 0.45 -3.84 12.33
CA LEU A 76 -0.38 -4.44 13.38
C LEU A 76 -1.77 -3.82 13.41
N THR A 77 -1.88 -2.52 13.16
CA THR A 77 -3.16 -1.83 13.04
C THR A 77 -3.98 -2.38 11.88
N SER A 78 -3.40 -2.55 10.68
CA SER A 78 -4.14 -3.13 9.55
C SER A 78 -4.55 -4.57 9.85
N PHE A 79 -3.66 -5.41 10.38
CA PHE A 79 -3.97 -6.79 10.73
C PHE A 79 -5.11 -6.87 11.75
N SER A 80 -5.04 -6.05 12.80
CA SER A 80 -6.08 -5.96 13.83
C SER A 80 -7.42 -5.52 13.25
N LEU A 81 -7.44 -4.54 12.34
CA LEU A 81 -8.68 -4.11 11.68
C LEU A 81 -9.34 -5.25 10.90
N PHE A 82 -8.60 -5.93 10.02
CA PHE A 82 -9.15 -7.02 9.21
C PHE A 82 -9.57 -8.21 10.06
N HIS A 83 -8.77 -8.55 11.08
CA HIS A 83 -9.07 -9.64 12.01
C HIS A 83 -10.36 -9.35 12.81
N ASN A 84 -10.47 -8.18 13.45
CA ASN A 84 -11.61 -7.86 14.31
C ASN A 84 -12.92 -7.62 13.55
N LEU A 85 -12.83 -7.20 12.28
CA LEU A 85 -14.00 -7.13 11.40
C LEU A 85 -14.41 -8.49 10.85
N GLY A 86 -13.63 -9.56 11.09
CA GLY A 86 -13.89 -10.90 10.57
C GLY A 86 -13.89 -10.96 9.04
N LEU A 87 -13.12 -10.08 8.39
CA LEU A 87 -13.12 -9.98 6.93
C LEU A 87 -12.35 -11.17 6.32
N PRO A 88 -12.86 -11.77 5.23
CA PRO A 88 -12.14 -12.83 4.53
C PRO A 88 -10.83 -12.30 3.92
N ALA A 89 -9.89 -13.24 3.67
CA ALA A 89 -8.56 -12.96 3.10
C ALA A 89 -8.61 -12.08 1.83
N PHE A 90 -9.66 -12.22 1.03
CA PHE A 90 -9.91 -11.39 -0.15
C PHE A 90 -9.77 -9.89 0.12
N PHE A 91 -10.43 -9.36 1.16
CA PHE A 91 -10.40 -7.92 1.43
C PHE A 91 -9.05 -7.47 1.96
N PHE A 92 -8.35 -8.34 2.69
CA PHE A 92 -6.98 -8.08 3.14
C PHE A 92 -6.02 -8.00 1.95
N HIS A 93 -6.02 -8.99 1.04
CA HIS A 93 -5.18 -8.98 -0.15
C HIS A 93 -5.50 -7.81 -1.07
N LEU A 94 -6.79 -7.51 -1.27
CA LEU A 94 -7.22 -6.35 -2.05
C LEU A 94 -6.68 -5.04 -1.46
N PHE A 95 -6.78 -4.87 -0.13
CA PHE A 95 -6.26 -3.69 0.55
C PHE A 95 -4.74 -3.55 0.42
N GLN A 96 -4.01 -4.64 0.66
CA GLN A 96 -2.54 -4.65 0.56
C GLN A 96 -2.08 -4.33 -0.86
N ALA A 97 -2.69 -4.96 -1.87
CA ALA A 97 -2.39 -4.66 -3.27
C ALA A 97 -2.78 -3.23 -3.64
N SER A 98 -3.91 -2.71 -3.14
CA SER A 98 -4.31 -1.32 -3.38
C SER A 98 -3.28 -0.33 -2.83
N ILE A 99 -2.78 -0.54 -1.61
CA ILE A 99 -1.70 0.29 -1.03
C ILE A 99 -0.45 0.23 -1.90
N HIS A 100 -0.03 -0.97 -2.31
CA HIS A 100 1.16 -1.12 -3.15
C HIS A 100 1.01 -0.44 -4.51
N ILE A 101 -0.13 -0.61 -5.19
CA ILE A 101 -0.43 0.05 -6.47
C ILE A 101 -0.47 1.57 -6.31
N LEU A 102 -1.05 2.08 -5.21
CA LEU A 102 -1.03 3.51 -4.91
C LEU A 102 0.40 4.03 -4.70
N ASN A 103 1.26 3.25 -4.03
CA ASN A 103 2.68 3.57 -3.91
C ASN A 103 3.37 3.58 -5.27
N ALA A 104 3.06 2.65 -6.19
CA ALA A 104 3.58 2.66 -7.55
C ALA A 104 3.17 3.93 -8.32
N VAL A 105 1.94 4.43 -8.13
CA VAL A 105 1.50 5.73 -8.66
C VAL A 105 2.34 6.87 -8.06
N MET A 106 2.60 6.86 -6.74
CA MET A 106 3.47 7.86 -6.12
C MET A 106 4.90 7.80 -6.67
N VAL A 107 5.47 6.59 -6.84
CA VAL A 107 6.78 6.37 -7.47
C VAL A 107 6.82 6.92 -8.89
N PHE A 108 5.77 6.70 -9.69
CA PHE A 108 5.65 7.30 -11.02
C PHE A 108 5.71 8.83 -10.96
N THR A 109 4.92 9.47 -10.08
CA THR A 109 4.95 10.94 -9.94
C THR A 109 6.31 11.46 -9.49
N LEU A 110 6.98 10.76 -8.58
CA LEU A 110 8.32 11.07 -8.12
C LEU A 110 9.32 10.99 -9.28
N PHE A 111 9.35 9.88 -10.02
CA PHE A 111 10.27 9.70 -11.14
C PHE A 111 9.96 10.62 -12.32
N GLU A 112 8.70 10.97 -12.58
CA GLU A 112 8.36 11.99 -13.58
C GLU A 112 8.94 13.34 -13.14
N SER A 113 8.84 13.67 -11.86
CA SER A 113 9.37 14.92 -11.32
C SER A 113 10.91 15.01 -11.42
N LEU A 114 11.61 13.88 -11.27
CA LEU A 114 13.08 13.79 -11.28
C LEU A 114 13.65 13.72 -12.70
N PHE A 115 13.16 12.79 -13.53
CA PHE A 115 13.74 12.52 -14.85
C PHE A 115 13.12 13.34 -15.97
N LYS A 116 11.92 13.91 -15.76
CA LYS A 116 11.12 14.59 -16.79
C LYS A 116 10.88 13.74 -18.05
N LYS A 117 10.93 12.40 -17.92
CA LYS A 117 10.78 11.42 -19.01
C LYS A 117 9.68 10.41 -18.67
N LYS A 118 8.44 10.71 -19.09
CA LYS A 118 7.24 9.94 -18.73
C LYS A 118 7.35 8.43 -18.97
N ASN A 119 7.85 8.01 -20.14
CA ASN A 119 7.97 6.59 -20.46
C ASN A 119 8.97 5.86 -19.56
N LEU A 120 10.10 6.51 -19.24
CA LEU A 120 11.09 5.96 -18.31
C LEU A 120 10.49 5.87 -16.90
N SER A 121 9.82 6.93 -16.44
CA SER A 121 9.17 6.97 -15.14
C SER A 121 8.08 5.90 -15.02
N LEU A 122 7.29 5.67 -16.09
CA LEU A 122 6.28 4.61 -16.14
C LEU A 122 6.93 3.24 -16.03
N PHE A 123 7.94 2.97 -16.86
CA PHE A 123 8.64 1.70 -16.84
C PHE A 123 9.19 1.38 -15.45
N LEU A 124 9.86 2.33 -14.81
CA LEU A 124 10.39 2.16 -13.46
C LEU A 124 9.29 1.97 -12.40
N ALA A 125 8.15 2.64 -12.54
CA ALA A 125 7.02 2.48 -11.64
C ALA A 125 6.29 1.13 -11.81
N LEU A 126 6.33 0.53 -13.00
CA LEU A 126 5.77 -0.80 -13.27
C LEU A 126 6.70 -1.94 -12.80
N VAL A 127 7.99 -1.66 -12.63
CA VAL A 127 8.97 -2.62 -12.09
C VAL A 127 8.98 -2.64 -10.56
N PHE A 128 8.61 -1.53 -9.93
CA PHE A 128 8.44 -1.40 -8.48
C PHE A 128 7.26 -2.24 -7.97
#